data_AF-A0A1I7KFD6-F1
#
_entry.id   AF-A0A1I7KFD6-F1
#
_cell.length_a   1.000
_cell.length_b   1.000
_cell.length_c   1.000
_cell.angle_alpha   90.00
_cell.angle_beta   90.00
_cell.angle_gamma   90.00
#
_symmetry.space_group_name_H-M   'P 1'
#
loop_
_entity.id
_entity.type
_entity.pdbx_description
1 polymer ?
#
loop_
_entity_poly.entity_id
_entity_poly.type
_entity_poly.pdbx_seq_one_letter_code
_entity_poly.pdbx_strand_id
1 'polypeptide(L)'
;MIKIYLPFLSSLIMILAFSSCRQEEASPIRNVKAGPTLLRVQAGDGPCVSYTYFLDNQKKSLGSVFTKQVLVSFSDGLSTEAEADILAKYEFVKGKNGQLSSNSAILHNVELTDGLNCKEVERAMRLLAGEAAITYVAPYFLNEDGLLGISNEAIVTVQDGQDAALQQLATTYRAEVLMQLSGKTYLVRVDKDSKGNALELANFLKNKPGIAHAEPDFVVSLQVSEETTYPVVTRRSRLALAQ
;
A
#
# COMPACT_ATOMS: atom_id res chain seq x y z
N MET A 1 12.06 54.96 -59.10
CA MET A 1 13.10 53.91 -59.17
C MET A 1 13.78 53.80 -57.81
N ILE A 2 13.41 52.80 -57.02
CA ILE A 2 13.99 52.54 -55.69
C ILE A 2 14.96 51.36 -55.87
N LYS A 3 16.25 51.60 -55.65
CA LYS A 3 17.29 50.56 -55.67
C LYS A 3 17.23 49.78 -54.35
N ILE A 4 16.62 48.60 -54.41
CA ILE A 4 16.53 47.67 -53.28
C ILE A 4 17.91 47.02 -53.10
N TYR A 5 18.49 47.22 -51.92
CA TYR A 5 19.79 46.69 -51.53
C TYR A 5 19.69 45.18 -51.27
N LEU A 6 20.14 44.39 -52.24
CA LEU A 6 20.13 42.92 -52.25
C LEU A 6 21.01 42.19 -51.19
N PRO A 7 22.05 42.77 -50.54
CA PRO A 7 22.86 42.00 -49.58
C PRO A 7 22.22 41.85 -48.19
N PHE A 8 21.12 42.57 -47.90
CA PHE A 8 20.46 42.47 -46.59
C PHE A 8 19.50 41.27 -46.49
N LEU A 9 18.96 40.81 -47.64
CA LEU A 9 18.00 39.70 -47.68
C LEU A 9 18.66 38.34 -47.45
N SER A 10 19.92 38.17 -47.89
CA SER A 10 20.68 36.92 -47.72
C SER A 10 21.11 36.67 -46.27
N SER A 11 21.35 37.73 -45.49
CA SER A 11 21.70 37.58 -44.06
C SER A 11 20.50 37.18 -43.19
N LEU A 12 19.28 37.60 -43.57
CA LEU A 12 18.07 37.30 -42.80
C LEU A 12 17.63 35.82 -42.93
N ILE A 13 17.87 35.21 -44.09
CA ILE A 13 17.51 33.80 -44.33
C ILE A 13 18.45 32.83 -43.61
N MET A 14 19.72 33.22 -43.39
CA MET A 14 20.68 32.37 -42.68
C MET A 14 20.38 32.27 -41.17
N ILE A 15 19.78 33.31 -40.56
CA ILE A 15 19.42 33.32 -39.13
C ILE A 15 18.20 32.42 -38.85
N LEU A 16 17.28 32.27 -39.80
CA LEU A 16 16.09 31.42 -39.63
C LEU A 16 16.37 29.92 -39.80
N ALA A 17 17.46 29.54 -40.47
CA ALA A 17 17.82 28.14 -40.69
C ALA A 17 18.48 27.46 -39.47
N PHE A 18 19.00 28.22 -38.50
CA PHE A 18 19.67 27.67 -37.31
C PHE A 18 18.82 27.70 -36.03
N SER A 19 17.57 28.17 -36.09
CA SER A 19 16.68 28.25 -34.91
C SER A 19 15.85 26.99 -34.66
N SER A 20 16.00 25.92 -35.44
CA SER A 20 15.38 24.61 -35.15
C SER A 20 16.31 23.70 -34.33
N CYS A 21 16.80 24.20 -33.19
CA CYS A 21 17.06 23.29 -32.07
C CYS A 21 15.71 23.02 -31.43
N ARG A 22 15.00 21.98 -31.90
CA ARG A 22 14.01 21.31 -31.06
C ARG A 22 14.78 20.85 -29.82
N GLN A 23 14.62 21.56 -28.70
CA GLN A 23 14.90 20.97 -27.41
C GLN A 23 13.98 19.75 -27.33
N GLU A 24 14.55 18.56 -27.54
CA GLU A 24 13.98 17.36 -26.98
C GLU A 24 13.73 17.69 -25.51
N GLU A 25 12.45 17.72 -25.12
CA GLU A 25 12.07 17.79 -23.72
C GLU A 25 12.69 16.57 -23.06
N ALA A 26 13.89 16.74 -22.51
CA ALA A 26 14.49 15.79 -21.61
C ALA A 26 13.43 15.55 -20.55
N SER A 27 12.88 14.34 -20.53
CA SER A 27 11.86 13.96 -19.56
C SER A 27 12.38 14.36 -18.18
N PRO A 28 11.57 15.04 -17.34
CA PRO A 28 12.03 15.50 -16.04
C PRO A 28 12.72 14.35 -15.31
N ILE A 29 13.95 14.58 -14.83
CA ILE A 29 14.68 13.58 -14.05
C ILE A 29 13.79 13.22 -12.86
N ARG A 30 13.19 12.03 -12.91
CA ARG A 30 12.41 11.51 -11.79
C ARG A 30 13.39 11.16 -10.69
N ASN A 31 13.33 11.88 -9.58
CA ASN A 31 14.08 11.56 -8.37
C ASN A 31 13.49 10.30 -7.72
N VAL A 32 13.86 9.14 -8.26
CA VAL A 32 13.44 7.84 -7.74
C VAL A 32 14.17 7.59 -6.42
N LYS A 33 13.41 7.40 -5.35
CA LYS A 33 13.94 7.06 -4.02
C LYS A 33 14.33 5.58 -3.91
N ALA A 34 13.57 4.69 -4.54
CA ALA A 34 13.81 3.26 -4.50
C ALA A 34 13.09 2.52 -5.64
N GLY A 35 13.74 1.47 -6.16
CA GLY A 35 13.14 0.56 -7.14
C GLY A 35 13.31 -0.92 -6.81
N PRO A 36 12.72 -1.83 -7.60
CA PRO A 36 12.63 -3.27 -7.30
C PRO A 36 13.99 -3.94 -7.09
N THR A 37 15.01 -3.53 -7.84
CA THR A 37 16.37 -4.05 -7.68
C THR A 37 16.96 -3.70 -6.31
N LEU A 38 16.73 -2.48 -5.83
CA LEU A 38 17.20 -2.06 -4.50
C LEU A 38 16.41 -2.77 -3.39
N LEU A 39 15.12 -3.03 -3.59
CA LEU A 39 14.33 -3.84 -2.65
C LEU A 39 14.91 -5.24 -2.49
N ARG A 40 15.19 -5.93 -3.60
CA ARG A 40 15.79 -7.27 -3.64
C ARG A 40 17.05 -7.37 -2.80
N VAL A 41 17.99 -6.46 -3.04
CA VAL A 41 19.28 -6.44 -2.33
C VAL A 41 19.10 -6.20 -0.82
N GLN A 42 18.04 -5.51 -0.41
CA GLN A 42 17.80 -5.15 1.00
C GLN A 42 16.81 -6.07 1.73
N ALA A 43 16.10 -6.93 1.01
CA ALA A 43 15.04 -7.79 1.55
C ALA A 43 15.58 -9.01 2.31
N GLY A 44 16.80 -9.48 1.96
CA GLY A 44 17.45 -10.66 2.53
C GLY A 44 16.84 -11.99 2.06
N ASP A 45 17.54 -13.10 2.34
CA ASP A 45 17.23 -14.43 1.78
C ASP A 45 16.45 -15.37 2.74
N GLY A 46 15.80 -14.82 3.76
CA GLY A 46 15.06 -15.60 4.77
C GLY A 46 13.63 -15.98 4.37
N PRO A 47 13.00 -16.97 5.04
CA PRO A 47 11.62 -17.34 4.77
C PRO A 47 10.64 -16.21 5.08
N CYS A 48 9.51 -16.17 4.36
CA CYS A 48 8.41 -15.25 4.63
C CYS A 48 7.90 -15.40 6.06
N VAL A 49 7.55 -14.28 6.69
CA VAL A 49 6.83 -14.31 7.97
C VAL A 49 5.40 -14.74 7.70
N SER A 50 4.91 -15.70 8.49
CA SER A 50 3.49 -16.04 8.51
C SER A 50 2.81 -15.25 9.62
N TYR A 51 1.76 -14.51 9.26
CA TYR A 51 0.99 -13.65 10.16
C TYR A 51 -0.26 -14.37 10.65
N THR A 52 -0.66 -14.04 11.87
CA THR A 52 -1.84 -14.62 12.53
C THR A 52 -2.51 -13.60 13.42
N TYR A 53 -3.81 -13.78 13.67
CA TYR A 53 -4.57 -13.02 14.65
C TYR A 53 -5.43 -13.96 15.50
N PHE A 54 -6.15 -13.40 16.47
CA PHE A 54 -7.05 -14.17 17.33
C PHE A 54 -8.49 -13.69 17.16
N LEU A 55 -9.39 -14.62 16.89
CA LEU A 55 -10.84 -14.42 16.87
C LEU A 55 -11.46 -15.45 17.82
N ASP A 56 -12.23 -15.01 18.82
CA ASP A 56 -12.85 -15.88 19.83
C ASP A 56 -11.84 -16.85 20.50
N ASN A 57 -10.67 -16.33 20.87
CA ASN A 57 -9.52 -17.09 21.39
C ASN A 57 -8.94 -18.15 20.44
N GLN A 58 -9.43 -18.26 19.21
CA GLN A 58 -8.86 -19.14 18.18
C GLN A 58 -7.80 -18.40 17.37
N LYS A 59 -6.65 -19.04 17.19
CA LYS A 59 -5.60 -18.53 16.30
C LYS A 59 -6.03 -18.71 14.85
N LYS A 60 -6.14 -17.62 14.11
CA LYS A 60 -6.46 -17.60 12.67
C LYS A 60 -5.20 -17.27 11.88
N SER A 61 -4.99 -18.00 10.78
CA SER A 61 -3.84 -17.79 9.90
C SER A 61 -4.17 -16.80 8.79
N LEU A 62 -3.31 -15.81 8.58
CA LEU A 62 -3.34 -14.91 7.43
C LEU A 62 -2.34 -15.31 6.34
N GLY A 63 -1.41 -16.21 6.66
CA GLY A 63 -0.32 -16.59 5.77
C GLY A 63 0.73 -15.48 5.65
N SER A 64 1.42 -15.44 4.51
CA SER A 64 2.40 -14.39 4.19
C SER A 64 1.72 -13.18 3.55
N VAL A 65 2.38 -12.02 3.62
CA VAL A 65 1.86 -10.81 2.97
C VAL A 65 1.63 -11.03 1.48
N PHE A 66 0.50 -10.53 0.98
CA PHE A 66 0.16 -10.53 -0.43
C PHE A 66 1.06 -9.55 -1.18
N THR A 67 1.62 -9.98 -2.31
CA THR A 67 2.75 -9.29 -2.91
C THR A 67 2.39 -8.24 -3.95
N LYS A 68 1.10 -8.13 -4.31
CA LYS A 68 0.65 -7.22 -5.37
C LYS A 68 0.11 -5.89 -4.87
N GLN A 69 -0.15 -5.73 -3.58
CA GLN A 69 -0.69 -4.47 -3.06
C GLN A 69 -0.51 -4.28 -1.55
N VAL A 70 -0.56 -3.03 -1.13
CA VAL A 70 -0.54 -2.59 0.27
C VAL A 70 -1.61 -1.52 0.50
N LEU A 71 -2.04 -1.34 1.74
CA LEU A 71 -2.85 -0.20 2.15
C LEU A 71 -1.97 0.95 2.58
N VAL A 72 -2.32 2.16 2.17
CA VAL A 72 -1.66 3.40 2.57
C VAL A 72 -2.71 4.44 2.97
N SER A 73 -2.42 5.22 4.01
CA SER A 73 -3.12 6.47 4.25
C SER A 73 -2.16 7.64 4.13
N PHE A 74 -2.64 8.75 3.57
CA PHE A 74 -1.89 9.98 3.41
C PHE A 74 -2.22 10.99 4.50
N SER A 75 -1.40 12.01 4.62
CA SER A 75 -1.70 13.17 5.48
C SER A 75 -2.87 13.95 4.91
N ASP A 76 -3.68 14.52 5.80
CA ASP A 76 -4.85 15.31 5.40
C ASP A 76 -4.47 16.51 4.53
N GLY A 77 -5.37 16.88 3.61
CA GLY A 77 -5.23 18.08 2.77
C GLY A 77 -4.35 17.92 1.53
N LEU A 78 -3.84 16.72 1.24
CA LEU A 78 -3.18 16.44 -0.03
C LEU A 78 -4.19 16.28 -1.17
N SER A 79 -3.82 16.75 -2.36
CA SER A 79 -4.60 16.50 -3.57
C SER A 79 -4.28 15.12 -4.15
N THR A 80 -5.17 14.59 -4.98
CA THR A 80 -4.97 13.33 -5.70
C THR A 80 -3.66 13.32 -6.49
N GLU A 81 -3.29 14.44 -7.09
CA GLU A 81 -2.05 14.63 -7.85
C GLU A 81 -0.83 14.60 -6.92
N ALA A 82 -0.89 15.28 -5.77
CA ALA A 82 0.19 15.26 -4.79
C ALA A 82 0.45 13.83 -4.26
N GLU A 83 -0.61 13.08 -3.97
CA GLU A 83 -0.50 11.66 -3.58
C GLU A 83 0.15 10.82 -4.68
N ALA A 84 -0.24 11.02 -5.95
CA ALA A 84 0.34 10.32 -7.08
C ALA A 84 1.83 10.66 -7.27
N ASP A 85 2.21 11.93 -7.13
CA ASP A 85 3.59 12.39 -7.20
C ASP A 85 4.45 11.84 -6.07
N ILE A 86 3.87 11.65 -4.88
CA ILE A 86 4.54 10.98 -3.76
C ILE A 86 4.83 9.52 -4.11
N LEU A 87 3.83 8.78 -4.59
CA LEU A 87 3.99 7.37 -4.95
C LEU A 87 4.92 7.16 -6.14
N ALA A 88 4.95 8.08 -7.11
CA ALA A 88 5.80 8.02 -8.29
C ALA A 88 7.31 8.05 -7.97
N LYS A 89 7.70 8.40 -6.74
CA LYS A 89 9.09 8.32 -6.25
C LYS A 89 9.56 6.88 -6.01
N TYR A 90 8.65 5.91 -6.01
CA TYR A 90 8.91 4.51 -5.69
C TYR A 90 8.60 3.64 -6.91
N GLU A 91 9.62 3.17 -7.64
CA GLU A 91 9.44 2.37 -8.87
C GLU A 91 8.79 1.01 -8.62
N PHE A 92 8.73 0.54 -7.38
CA PHE A 92 7.99 -0.67 -7.00
C PHE A 92 6.47 -0.43 -6.85
N VAL A 93 6.00 0.80 -7.04
CA VAL A 93 4.58 1.18 -7.02
C VAL A 93 4.11 1.42 -8.46
N LYS A 94 3.02 0.74 -8.86
CA LYS A 94 2.34 0.99 -10.14
C LYS A 94 1.39 2.18 -10.05
N GLY A 95 0.71 2.34 -8.92
CA GLY A 95 -0.23 3.44 -8.67
C GLY A 95 -1.26 3.12 -7.59
N LYS A 96 -2.30 3.94 -7.51
CA LYS A 96 -3.47 3.69 -6.66
C LYS A 96 -4.51 2.85 -7.41
N ASN A 97 -5.05 1.83 -6.76
CA ASN A 97 -6.12 0.97 -7.26
C ASN A 97 -7.37 1.04 -6.36
N GLY A 98 -7.93 2.25 -6.28
CA GLY A 98 -9.11 2.54 -5.46
C GLY A 98 -8.78 3.07 -4.07
N GLN A 99 -9.84 3.46 -3.37
CA GLN A 99 -9.80 3.96 -2.00
C GLN A 99 -11.08 3.57 -1.26
N LEU A 100 -11.01 3.56 0.05
CA LEU A 100 -12.15 3.41 0.93
C LEU A 100 -12.03 4.35 2.12
N SER A 101 -13.16 4.73 2.70
CA SER A 101 -13.18 5.48 3.96
C SER A 101 -13.36 4.50 5.10
N SER A 102 -12.51 4.58 6.11
CA SER A 102 -12.76 4.05 7.44
C SER A 102 -13.36 5.15 8.34
N ASN A 103 -13.53 4.87 9.63
CA ASN A 103 -13.97 5.88 10.60
C ASN A 103 -12.85 6.88 10.95
N SER A 104 -11.60 6.54 10.63
CA SER A 104 -10.41 7.28 11.07
C SER A 104 -9.52 7.79 9.95
N ALA A 105 -9.68 7.29 8.73
CA ALA A 105 -8.85 7.68 7.59
C ALA A 105 -9.49 7.32 6.24
N ILE A 106 -8.98 7.96 5.19
CA ILE A 106 -9.09 7.42 3.83
C ILE A 106 -7.93 6.46 3.62
N LEU A 107 -8.25 5.21 3.28
CA LEU A 107 -7.29 4.16 2.98
C LEU A 107 -7.25 3.94 1.47
N HIS A 108 -6.07 4.03 0.89
CA HIS A 108 -5.80 3.83 -0.53
C HIS A 108 -5.18 2.45 -0.72
N ASN A 109 -5.72 1.70 -1.68
CA ASN A 109 -5.07 0.50 -2.17
C ASN A 109 -3.96 0.93 -3.13
N VAL A 110 -2.71 0.58 -2.83
CA VAL A 110 -1.55 0.88 -3.66
C VAL A 110 -1.07 -0.40 -4.32
N GLU A 111 -1.15 -0.43 -5.65
CA GLU A 111 -0.70 -1.56 -6.45
C GLU A 111 0.82 -1.56 -6.57
N LEU A 112 1.43 -2.72 -6.38
CA LEU A 112 2.86 -2.96 -6.47
C LEU A 112 3.23 -3.58 -7.82
N THR A 113 4.48 -3.40 -8.23
CA THR A 113 5.03 -4.08 -9.41
C THR A 113 5.02 -5.59 -9.25
N ASP A 114 4.83 -6.32 -10.35
CA ASP A 114 4.84 -7.79 -10.31
C ASP A 114 6.23 -8.37 -10.00
N GLY A 115 6.24 -9.62 -9.53
CA GLY A 115 7.47 -10.36 -9.24
C GLY A 115 8.15 -9.95 -7.93
N LEU A 116 7.45 -9.20 -7.06
CA LEU A 116 7.88 -9.01 -5.69
C LEU A 116 7.58 -10.23 -4.83
N ASN A 117 8.48 -10.55 -3.91
CA ASN A 117 8.24 -11.52 -2.83
C ASN A 117 7.78 -10.83 -1.54
N CYS A 118 7.37 -11.63 -0.55
CA CYS A 118 6.89 -11.15 0.75
C CYS A 118 7.89 -10.21 1.47
N LYS A 119 9.20 -10.49 1.40
CA LYS A 119 10.25 -9.69 2.07
C LYS A 119 10.46 -8.36 1.39
N GLU A 120 10.38 -8.35 0.07
CA GLU A 120 10.45 -7.13 -0.73
C GLU A 120 9.23 -6.24 -0.45
N VAL A 121 8.05 -6.82 -0.26
CA VAL A 121 6.84 -6.08 0.15
C VAL A 121 6.99 -5.55 1.57
N GLU A 122 7.45 -6.35 2.53
CA GLU A 122 7.77 -5.90 3.89
C GLU A 122 8.81 -4.74 3.88
N ARG A 123 9.77 -4.77 2.95
CA ARG A 123 10.73 -3.68 2.75
C ARG A 123 10.08 -2.45 2.10
N ALA A 124 9.26 -2.65 1.08
CA ALA A 124 8.50 -1.59 0.41
C ALA A 124 7.63 -0.84 1.42
N MET A 125 6.91 -1.55 2.29
CA MET A 125 6.11 -0.95 3.35
C MET A 125 6.94 -0.08 4.29
N ARG A 126 8.15 -0.52 4.68
CA ARG A 126 9.05 0.29 5.51
C ARG A 126 9.53 1.56 4.81
N LEU A 127 9.75 1.52 3.50
CA LEU A 127 10.16 2.69 2.71
C LEU A 127 8.99 3.68 2.52
N LEU A 128 7.77 3.17 2.32
CA LEU A 128 6.56 3.98 2.26
C LEU A 128 6.24 4.62 3.62
N ALA A 129 6.35 3.86 4.71
CA ALA A 129 6.13 4.37 6.08
C ALA A 129 7.15 5.45 6.49
N GLY A 130 8.30 5.54 5.81
CA GLY A 130 9.28 6.59 6.01
C GLY A 130 9.00 7.88 5.23
N GLU A 131 7.99 7.92 4.36
CA GLU A 131 7.57 9.14 3.66
C GLU A 131 6.74 10.01 4.59
N ALA A 132 7.12 11.28 4.74
CA ALA A 132 6.48 12.20 5.71
C ALA A 132 4.99 12.41 5.43
N ALA A 133 4.59 12.31 4.16
CA ALA A 133 3.22 12.46 3.71
C ALA A 133 2.36 11.22 3.93
N ILE A 134 2.94 10.07 4.29
CA ILE A 134 2.22 8.82 4.54
C ILE A 134 2.04 8.63 6.05
N THR A 135 0.80 8.52 6.49
CA THR A 135 0.41 8.43 7.90
C THR A 135 0.11 7.00 8.35
N TYR A 136 -0.06 6.07 7.41
CA TYR A 136 -0.28 4.65 7.71
C TYR A 136 0.13 3.78 6.54
N VAL A 137 0.70 2.60 6.82
CA VAL A 137 0.99 1.56 5.81
C VAL A 137 0.71 0.19 6.42
N ALA A 138 0.03 -0.68 5.67
CA ALA A 138 -0.25 -2.03 6.13
C ALA A 138 -0.38 -3.04 4.99
N PRO A 139 -0.14 -4.35 5.28
CA PRO A 139 -0.18 -5.38 4.26
C PRO A 139 -1.61 -5.79 3.90
N TYR A 140 -1.72 -6.40 2.72
CA TYR A 140 -2.80 -7.33 2.39
C TYR A 140 -2.37 -8.77 2.64
N PHE A 141 -3.37 -9.65 2.78
CA PHE A 141 -3.24 -11.10 2.89
C PHE A 141 -4.24 -11.76 1.97
N LEU A 142 -3.85 -12.87 1.34
CA LEU A 142 -4.75 -13.69 0.54
C LEU A 142 -4.91 -15.05 1.21
N ASN A 143 -6.11 -15.35 1.69
CA ASN A 143 -6.43 -16.61 2.35
C ASN A 143 -7.79 -17.16 1.84
N GLU A 144 -8.33 -18.18 2.52
CA GLU A 144 -9.61 -18.81 2.16
C GLU A 144 -10.81 -17.84 2.25
N ASP A 145 -10.71 -16.81 3.09
CA ASP A 145 -11.74 -15.78 3.27
C ASP A 145 -11.63 -14.66 2.21
N GLY A 146 -10.58 -14.68 1.39
CA GLY A 146 -10.35 -13.74 0.30
C GLY A 146 -9.15 -12.83 0.52
N LEU A 147 -9.21 -11.64 -0.09
CA LEU A 147 -8.15 -10.64 -0.03
C LEU A 147 -8.45 -9.63 1.09
N LEU A 148 -7.66 -9.72 2.16
CA LEU A 148 -7.86 -9.00 3.42
C LEU A 148 -6.75 -7.98 3.64
N GLY A 149 -7.11 -6.70 3.66
CA GLY A 149 -6.21 -5.60 4.04
C GLY A 149 -6.37 -5.26 5.51
N ILE A 150 -5.28 -4.95 6.21
CA ILE A 150 -5.35 -4.50 7.60
C ILE A 150 -5.67 -3.00 7.61
N SER A 151 -6.88 -2.63 8.05
CA SER A 151 -7.23 -1.22 8.23
C SER A 151 -6.39 -0.59 9.35
N ASN A 152 -6.47 0.73 9.53
CA ASN A 152 -5.79 1.41 10.62
C ASN A 152 -6.59 1.38 11.94
N GLU A 153 -7.55 0.45 12.04
CA GLU A 153 -8.48 0.31 13.17
C GLU A 153 -8.45 -1.10 13.75
N ALA A 154 -8.66 -1.21 15.05
CA ALA A 154 -8.87 -2.46 15.76
C ALA A 154 -10.15 -2.38 16.59
N ILE A 155 -10.89 -3.48 16.65
CA ILE A 155 -12.10 -3.63 17.46
C ILE A 155 -11.69 -4.30 18.77
N VAL A 156 -11.96 -3.64 19.89
CA VAL A 156 -11.51 -4.09 21.22
C VAL A 156 -12.67 -4.13 22.19
N THR A 157 -12.94 -5.30 22.76
CA THR A 157 -13.92 -5.48 23.82
C THR A 157 -13.20 -5.55 25.17
N VAL A 158 -13.62 -4.74 26.14
CA VAL A 158 -13.09 -4.74 27.51
C VAL A 158 -13.98 -5.54 28.45
N GLN A 159 -13.41 -5.99 29.57
CA GLN A 159 -14.16 -6.55 30.68
C GLN A 159 -14.92 -5.46 31.45
N ASP A 160 -15.92 -5.84 32.23
CA ASP A 160 -16.74 -4.88 33.00
C ASP A 160 -15.89 -4.02 33.95
N GLY A 161 -16.07 -2.70 33.84
CA GLY A 161 -15.34 -1.70 34.62
C GLY A 161 -13.87 -1.51 34.23
N GLN A 162 -13.41 -2.09 33.10
CA GLN A 162 -12.00 -2.05 32.68
C GLN A 162 -11.72 -1.06 31.55
N ASP A 163 -12.59 -0.06 31.37
CA ASP A 163 -12.41 0.99 30.35
C ASP A 163 -11.08 1.74 30.52
N ALA A 164 -10.66 1.98 31.77
CA ALA A 164 -9.37 2.59 32.10
C ALA A 164 -8.16 1.72 31.68
N ALA A 165 -8.29 0.39 31.71
CA ALA A 165 -7.22 -0.52 31.29
C ALA A 165 -6.97 -0.38 29.78
N LEU A 166 -8.05 -0.27 28.97
CA LEU A 166 -7.92 0.00 27.54
C LEU A 166 -7.22 1.33 27.27
N GLN A 167 -7.60 2.41 27.96
CA GLN A 167 -6.95 3.70 27.77
C GLN A 167 -5.44 3.64 28.07
N GLN A 168 -5.04 2.95 29.13
CA GLN A 168 -3.62 2.77 29.48
C GLN A 168 -2.87 1.93 28.44
N LEU A 169 -3.47 0.85 27.96
CA LEU A 169 -2.86 -0.03 26.96
C LEU A 169 -2.75 0.67 25.60
N ALA A 170 -3.78 1.40 25.17
CA ALA A 170 -3.77 2.22 23.96
C ALA A 170 -2.67 3.29 24.05
N THR A 171 -2.59 4.03 25.15
CA THR A 171 -1.51 5.01 25.40
C THR A 171 -0.13 4.35 25.34
N THR A 172 0.02 3.17 25.94
CA THR A 172 1.28 2.40 25.91
C THR A 172 1.66 2.01 24.49
N TYR A 173 0.69 1.71 23.64
CA TYR A 173 0.90 1.37 22.24
C TYR A 173 1.01 2.61 21.33
N ARG A 174 0.74 3.81 21.86
CA ARG A 174 0.54 5.06 21.11
C ARG A 174 -0.58 4.91 20.06
N ALA A 175 -1.65 4.25 20.48
CA ALA A 175 -2.92 4.14 19.77
C ALA A 175 -3.97 5.04 20.42
N GLU A 176 -5.02 5.37 19.69
CA GLU A 176 -6.10 6.26 20.12
C GLU A 176 -7.42 5.49 20.24
N VAL A 177 -8.12 5.59 21.37
CA VAL A 177 -9.49 5.07 21.50
C VAL A 177 -10.43 6.10 20.88
N LEU A 178 -10.97 5.81 19.70
CA LEU A 178 -11.78 6.77 18.93
C LEU A 178 -13.18 6.91 19.50
N MET A 179 -13.87 5.78 19.64
CA MET A 179 -15.28 5.75 20.01
C MET A 179 -15.68 4.39 20.56
N GLN A 180 -16.77 4.39 21.28
CA GLN A 180 -17.48 3.18 21.70
C GLN A 180 -18.42 2.75 20.57
N LEU A 181 -18.29 1.51 20.09
CA LEU A 181 -19.15 0.96 19.04
C LEU A 181 -20.48 0.46 19.63
N SER A 182 -20.38 -0.37 20.67
CA SER A 182 -21.53 -0.90 21.41
C SER A 182 -21.07 -1.51 22.73
N GLY A 183 -21.89 -1.43 23.78
CA GLY A 183 -21.63 -2.11 25.06
C GLY A 183 -20.24 -1.82 25.62
N LYS A 184 -19.32 -2.78 25.57
CA LYS A 184 -17.92 -2.63 26.01
C LYS A 184 -16.91 -2.78 24.89
N THR A 185 -17.38 -2.59 23.65
CA THR A 185 -16.60 -2.69 22.43
C THR A 185 -16.26 -1.29 21.92
N TYR A 186 -14.99 -1.08 21.65
CA TYR A 186 -14.39 0.18 21.26
C TYR A 186 -13.67 0.03 19.93
N LEU A 187 -13.64 1.11 19.17
CA LEU A 187 -12.80 1.24 18.00
C LEU A 187 -11.51 1.97 18.40
N VAL A 188 -10.37 1.36 18.09
CA VAL A 188 -9.05 1.89 18.44
C VAL A 188 -8.24 2.11 17.16
N ARG A 189 -7.75 3.32 16.96
CA ARG A 189 -6.94 3.74 15.81
C ARG A 189 -5.45 3.53 16.07
N VAL A 190 -4.74 3.14 15.03
CA VAL A 190 -3.28 3.27 14.93
C VAL A 190 -2.89 4.19 13.77
N ASP A 191 -1.70 4.75 13.84
CA ASP A 191 -1.07 5.54 12.79
C ASP A 191 0.45 5.30 12.75
N LYS A 192 1.18 6.09 11.97
CA LYS A 192 2.63 5.98 11.82
C LYS A 192 3.42 6.20 13.12
N ASP A 193 2.83 6.84 14.12
CA ASP A 193 3.47 7.13 15.41
C ASP A 193 3.16 6.05 16.45
N SER A 194 2.21 5.15 16.16
CA SER A 194 1.94 3.90 16.88
C SER A 194 3.14 2.94 16.84
N LYS A 195 3.19 1.99 17.80
CA LYS A 195 4.25 0.97 17.85
C LYS A 195 4.18 -0.10 16.74
N GLY A 196 3.11 -0.09 15.96
CA GLY A 196 2.85 -1.03 14.87
C GLY A 196 1.45 -0.82 14.30
N ASN A 197 1.04 -1.68 13.37
CA ASN A 197 -0.28 -1.62 12.73
C ASN A 197 -1.40 -2.23 13.62
N ALA A 198 -2.63 -2.22 13.10
CA ALA A 198 -3.79 -2.67 13.88
C ALA A 198 -3.76 -4.18 14.21
N LEU A 199 -3.18 -4.99 13.32
CA LEU A 199 -2.96 -6.42 13.56
C LEU A 199 -1.98 -6.64 14.72
N GLU A 200 -0.89 -5.87 14.76
CA GLU A 200 0.09 -5.93 15.84
C GLU A 200 -0.50 -5.40 17.16
N LEU A 201 -1.35 -4.37 17.12
CA LEU A 201 -2.09 -3.87 18.28
C LEU A 201 -3.01 -4.96 18.85
N ALA A 202 -3.84 -5.58 18.02
CA ALA A 202 -4.75 -6.64 18.46
C ALA A 202 -4.00 -7.81 19.11
N ASN A 203 -2.89 -8.22 18.49
CA ASN A 203 -2.02 -9.26 19.05
C ASN A 203 -1.32 -8.83 20.35
N PHE A 204 -0.96 -7.55 20.50
CA PHE A 204 -0.41 -6.99 21.74
C PHE A 204 -1.44 -6.98 22.88
N LEU A 205 -2.70 -6.65 22.58
CA LEU A 205 -3.80 -6.60 23.53
C LEU A 205 -4.26 -7.99 23.98
N LYS A 206 -3.96 -9.02 23.19
CA LYS A 206 -4.29 -10.40 23.52
C LYS A 206 -3.77 -10.77 24.91
N ASN A 207 -4.66 -11.33 25.74
CA ASN A 207 -4.39 -11.76 27.11
C ASN A 207 -3.91 -10.63 28.05
N LYS A 208 -4.10 -9.36 27.69
CA LYS A 208 -3.86 -8.25 28.62
C LYS A 208 -4.99 -8.18 29.65
N PRO A 209 -4.69 -7.91 30.94
CA PRO A 209 -5.72 -7.70 31.95
C PRO A 209 -6.71 -6.61 31.51
N GLY A 210 -8.00 -6.86 31.71
CA GLY A 210 -9.07 -5.95 31.34
C GLY A 210 -9.51 -6.01 29.87
N ILE A 211 -8.80 -6.72 29.00
CA ILE A 211 -9.22 -6.96 27.62
C ILE A 211 -9.92 -8.32 27.52
N ALA A 212 -11.16 -8.31 27.04
CA ALA A 212 -11.94 -9.52 26.78
C ALA A 212 -11.67 -10.06 25.37
N HIS A 213 -11.61 -9.17 24.37
CA HIS A 213 -11.36 -9.51 22.97
C HIS A 213 -10.65 -8.37 22.24
N ALA A 214 -9.84 -8.68 21.25
CA ALA A 214 -9.21 -7.70 20.37
C ALA A 214 -8.90 -8.31 19.00
N GLU A 215 -9.32 -7.63 17.94
CA GLU A 215 -9.08 -8.03 16.55
C GLU A 215 -8.79 -6.82 15.66
N PRO A 216 -7.99 -6.98 14.59
CA PRO A 216 -7.89 -5.95 13.57
C PRO A 216 -9.21 -5.83 12.81
N ASP A 217 -9.55 -4.60 12.42
CA ASP A 217 -10.58 -4.40 11.40
C ASP A 217 -9.98 -4.64 10.01
N PHE A 218 -10.75 -5.34 9.16
CA PHE A 218 -10.29 -5.79 7.85
C PHE A 218 -11.00 -5.05 6.74
N VAL A 219 -10.21 -4.60 5.77
CA VAL A 219 -10.71 -4.20 4.46
C VAL A 219 -10.81 -5.45 3.59
N VAL A 220 -12.04 -5.83 3.21
CA VAL A 220 -12.26 -6.91 2.26
C VAL A 220 -12.27 -6.34 0.83
N SER A 221 -11.33 -6.79 -0.01
CA SER A 221 -11.36 -6.47 -1.45
C SER A 221 -11.92 -7.65 -2.24
N LEU A 222 -12.94 -7.38 -3.06
CA LEU A 222 -13.47 -8.36 -4.03
C LEU A 222 -12.66 -8.38 -5.34
N GLN A 223 -11.74 -7.42 -5.53
CA GLN A 223 -10.97 -7.27 -6.76
C GLN A 223 -9.55 -7.80 -6.53
N VAL A 224 -9.33 -9.05 -6.90
CA VAL A 224 -8.01 -9.51 -7.31
C VAL A 224 -7.89 -9.09 -8.77
N SER A 225 -6.93 -8.25 -9.14
CA SER A 225 -6.74 -7.87 -10.54
C SER A 225 -6.60 -9.13 -11.40
N GLU A 226 -7.59 -9.38 -12.25
CA GLU A 226 -7.68 -10.54 -13.12
C GLU A 226 -6.64 -10.43 -14.24
N GLU A 227 -5.42 -10.87 -13.96
CA GLU A 227 -4.46 -11.28 -15.00
C GLU A 227 -3.72 -12.54 -14.53
N THR A 228 -4.48 -13.58 -14.16
CA THR A 228 -3.91 -14.94 -14.01
C THR A 228 -4.97 -16.02 -14.28
N THR A 229 -5.65 -15.94 -15.42
CA THR A 229 -6.25 -17.14 -16.03
C THR A 229 -5.14 -17.88 -16.77
N TYR A 230 -4.47 -18.80 -16.09
CA TYR A 230 -3.66 -19.81 -16.78
C TYR A 230 -4.57 -20.57 -17.76
N PRO A 231 -4.19 -20.76 -19.03
CA PRO A 231 -4.97 -21.62 -19.90
C PRO A 231 -4.93 -23.04 -19.34
N VAL A 232 -6.10 -23.58 -19.02
CA VAL A 232 -6.30 -25.01 -18.78
C VAL A 232 -5.81 -25.73 -20.03
N VAL A 233 -4.65 -26.38 -19.94
CA VAL A 233 -4.18 -27.29 -20.99
C VAL A 233 -5.06 -28.53 -20.91
N THR A 234 -6.21 -28.50 -21.58
CA THR A 234 -6.98 -29.70 -21.84
C THR A 234 -6.18 -30.54 -22.83
N ARG A 235 -5.40 -31.48 -22.30
CA ARG A 235 -4.72 -32.51 -23.08
C ARG A 235 -5.79 -33.43 -23.68
N ARG A 236 -6.41 -33.00 -24.79
CA ARG A 236 -7.21 -33.89 -25.64
C ARG A 236 -6.25 -34.90 -26.23
N SER A 237 -6.26 -36.12 -25.69
CA SER A 237 -5.70 -37.29 -26.33
C SER A 237 -6.28 -37.41 -27.75
N ARG A 238 -5.47 -37.09 -28.75
CA ARG A 238 -5.71 -37.52 -30.13
C ARG A 238 -5.45 -39.02 -30.17
N LEU A 239 -6.51 -39.82 -30.12
CA LEU A 239 -6.54 -41.10 -30.81
C LEU A 239 -7.51 -40.92 -31.97
N ALA A 240 -6.92 -40.55 -33.11
CA ALA A 240 -7.60 -40.64 -34.39
C ALA A 240 -7.68 -42.11 -34.78
N LEU A 241 -8.87 -42.51 -35.22
CA LEU A 241 -9.13 -43.75 -35.95
C LEU A 241 -8.17 -43.87 -37.15
N ALA A 242 -7.67 -45.09 -37.36
CA ALA A 242 -7.30 -45.57 -38.68
C ALA A 242 -7.66 -47.06 -38.78
N GLN A 243 -8.67 -47.30 -39.63
CA GLN A 243 -8.99 -48.49 -40.44
C GLN A 243 -9.10 -49.86 -39.74
#